data_AF-A0A2E2W7S8-F1
#
_entry.id   AF-A0A2E2W7S8-F1
#
_cell.length_a   1.000
_cell.length_b   1.000
_cell.length_c   1.000
_cell.angle_alpha   90.00
_cell.angle_beta   90.00
_cell.angle_gamma   90.00
#
_symmetry.space_group_name_H-M   'P 1'
#
loop_
_entity.id
_entity.type
_entity.pdbx_description
1 polymer ?
#
loop_
_entity_poly.entity_id
_entity_poly.type
_entity_poly.pdbx_seq_one_letter_code
_entity_poly.pdbx_strand_id
1 'polypeptide(L)' 'MEGVITLIFLALRIGITIYCVNKAGELNRSKGGWGIFGFLLPIIALIWIQFMKPKIVWDDRSGQHE' A
#
# COMPACT_ATOMS: atom_id res chain seq x y z
N MET A 1 19.06 2.16 -25.91
CA MET A 1 18.92 2.89 -24.64
C MET A 1 17.46 2.99 -24.19
N GLU A 2 16.52 3.28 -25.10
CA GLU A 2 15.09 3.45 -24.75
C GLU A 2 14.45 2.23 -24.05
N GLY A 3 14.64 1.01 -24.58
CA GLY A 3 14.06 -0.19 -23.96
C GLY A 3 14.58 -0.50 -22.55
N VAL A 4 15.83 -0.15 -22.26
CA VAL A 4 16.41 -0.31 -20.91
C VAL A 4 15.76 0.67 -19.94
N ILE A 5 15.56 1.91 -20.35
CA ILE A 5 14.90 2.95 -19.55
C ILE A 5 13.45 2.55 -19.25
N THR A 6 12.71 2.05 -20.26
CA THR A 6 11.35 1.53 -20.07
C THR A 6 11.30 0.38 -19.07
N LEU A 7 12.26 -0.55 -19.14
CA LEU A 7 12.35 -1.67 -18.21
C LEU A 7 12.58 -1.21 -16.76
N ILE A 8 13.47 -0.22 -16.58
CA ILE A 8 13.76 0.38 -15.27
C ILE A 8 12.50 1.04 -14.69
N PHE A 9 11.77 1.82 -15.49
CA PHE A 9 10.52 2.45 -15.03
C PHE A 9 9.45 1.43 -14.65
N LEU A 10 9.34 0.34 -15.41
CA LEU A 10 8.41 -0.74 -15.09
C LEU A 10 8.79 -1.43 -13.77
N ALA A 11 10.07 -1.74 -13.58
CA ALA A 11 10.57 -2.34 -12.35
C ALA A 11 10.32 -1.43 -11.13
N LEU A 12 10.59 -0.13 -11.25
CA LEU A 12 10.29 0.86 -10.21
C LEU A 12 8.80 0.89 -9.88
N ARG A 13 7.92 0.87 -10.89
CA ARG A 13 6.46 0.86 -10.69
C ARG A 13 6.00 -0.37 -9.92
N ILE A 14 6.53 -1.54 -10.26
CA ILE A 14 6.23 -2.79 -9.55
C ILE A 14 6.75 -2.71 -8.11
N GLY A 15 7.97 -2.23 -7.90
CA GLY A 15 8.55 -2.05 -6.57
C GLY A 15 7.71 -1.12 -5.67
N ILE A 16 7.28 0.03 -6.21
CA ILE A 16 6.40 0.98 -5.51
C ILE A 16 5.06 0.33 -5.16
N THR A 17 4.50 -0.46 -6.09
CA THR A 17 3.23 -1.16 -5.86
C THR A 17 3.35 -2.16 -4.70
N ILE A 18 4.41 -2.98 -4.70
CA ILE A 18 4.69 -3.95 -3.64
C ILE A 18 4.89 -3.23 -2.30
N TYR A 19 5.64 -2.12 -2.29
CA TYR A 19 5.82 -1.29 -1.12
C TYR A 19 4.47 -0.81 -0.56
N CYS A 20 3.60 -0.26 -1.40
CA CYS A 20 2.27 0.21 -0.99
C CYS A 20 1.40 -0.93 -0.44
N VAL A 21 1.43 -2.12 -1.04
CA VAL A 21 0.70 -3.29 -0.56
C VAL A 21 1.16 -3.73 0.83
N ASN A 22 2.48 -3.83 1.03
CA ASN A 22 3.06 -4.25 2.30
C ASN A 22 2.76 -3.23 3.39
N LYS A 23 2.97 -1.93 3.09
CA LYS A 23 2.69 -0.84 4.01
C LYS A 23 1.20 -0.74 4.35
N ALA A 24 0.30 -1.00 3.40
CA ALA A 24 -1.13 -1.09 3.68
C ALA A 24 -1.45 -2.19 4.69
N GLY A 25 -0.79 -3.35 4.57
CA GLY A 25 -0.91 -4.44 5.53
C GLY A 25 -0.47 -4.05 6.93
N GLU A 26 0.69 -3.40 7.07
CA GLU A 26 1.19 -2.88 8.36
C GLU A 26 0.23 -1.86 8.99
N LEU A 27 -0.44 -1.06 8.15
CA LEU A 27 -1.37 -0.03 8.59
C LEU A 27 -2.80 -0.54 8.78
N ASN A 28 -3.03 -1.86 8.70
CA ASN A 28 -4.35 -2.50 8.78
C ASN A 28 -5.36 -1.93 7.76
N ARG A 29 -4.91 -1.77 6.50
CA ARG A 29 -5.71 -1.33 5.35
C ARG A 29 -5.77 -2.40 4.25
N SER A 30 -6.67 -2.21 3.28
CA SER A 30 -6.85 -3.14 2.16
C SER A 30 -5.61 -3.21 1.26
N LYS A 31 -4.89 -4.35 1.32
CA LYS A 31 -3.74 -4.65 0.47
C LYS A 31 -4.07 -4.53 -1.02
N GLY A 32 -5.20 -5.10 -1.46
CA GLY A 32 -5.61 -5.09 -2.86
C GLY A 32 -5.92 -3.68 -3.39
N GLY A 33 -6.63 -2.86 -2.60
CA GLY A 33 -6.92 -1.48 -2.98
C GLY A 33 -5.66 -0.63 -3.14
N TRP A 34 -4.72 -0.77 -2.21
CA TRP A 34 -3.42 -0.08 -2.28
C TRP A 34 -2.49 -0.61 -3.37
N GLY A 35 -2.63 -1.88 -3.76
CA GLY A 35 -1.92 -2.44 -4.92
C GLY A 35 -2.38 -1.83 -6.24
N ILE A 36 -3.69 -1.76 -6.48
CA ILE A 36 -4.24 -1.15 -7.70
C ILE A 36 -3.90 0.35 -7.72
N PHE A 37 -4.06 1.04 -6.59
CA PHE A 37 -3.75 2.47 -6.47
C PHE A 37 -2.25 2.76 -6.67
N GLY A 38 -1.38 1.96 -6.04
CA GLY A 38 0.08 2.05 -6.19
C GLY A 38 0.57 1.73 -7.60
N PHE A 39 -0.13 0.87 -8.33
CA PHE A 39 0.20 0.64 -9.73
C PHE A 39 -0.25 1.79 -10.63
N LEU A 40 -1.50 2.26 -10.52
CA LEU A 40 -2.02 3.31 -11.40
C LEU A 40 -1.39 4.68 -11.15
N LEU A 41 -1.19 5.03 -9.87
CA LEU A 41 -0.71 6.34 -9.43
C LEU A 41 0.45 6.19 -8.42
N PRO A 42 1.62 5.66 -8.85
CA PRO A 42 2.68 5.21 -7.95
C PRO A 42 3.20 6.29 -7.01
N ILE A 43 3.50 7.48 -7.52
CA ILE A 43 4.06 8.56 -6.68
C ILE A 43 3.02 9.08 -5.68
N ILE A 44 1.77 9.26 -6.11
CA ILE A 44 0.69 9.73 -5.24
C ILE A 44 0.42 8.69 -4.14
N ALA A 45 0.32 7.41 -4.49
CA ALA A 45 0.11 6.34 -3.54
C ALA A 45 1.23 6.23 -2.51
N LEU A 46 2.48 6.35 -2.96
CA LEU A 46 3.65 6.26 -2.08
C LEU A 46 3.70 7.42 -1.08
N ILE A 47 3.49 8.66 -1.54
CA ILE A 47 3.39 9.83 -0.66
C ILE A 47 2.25 9.63 0.33
N TRP A 48 1.06 9.25 -0.15
CA TRP A 48 -0.11 9.12 0.70
C TRP A 48 0.09 8.08 1.81
N ILE A 49 0.55 6.87 1.45
CA ILE A 49 0.65 5.78 2.42
C ILE A 49 1.80 5.98 3.43
N GLN A 50 2.85 6.70 3.05
CA GLN A 50 3.99 7.00 3.91
C GLN A 50 3.59 7.83 5.14
N PHE A 51 2.63 8.74 5.00
CA PHE A 51 2.19 9.63 6.08
C PHE A 51 0.98 9.12 6.85
N MET A 52 0.45 7.97 6.49
CA MET A 52 -0.71 7.41 7.16
C MET A 52 -0.34 6.67 8.44
N LYS A 53 -1.18 6.83 9.47
CA LYS A 53 -1.10 6.05 10.71
C LYS A 53 -1.85 4.71 10.58
N PRO A 54 -1.51 3.69 11.40
CA PRO A 54 -2.24 2.43 11.45
C PRO A 54 -3.71 2.65 11.84
N LYS A 55 -4.63 1.95 11.18
CA LYS A 55 -6.03 1.93 11.59
C LYS A 55 -6.21 0.91 12.71
N ILE A 56 -6.20 1.39 13.95
CA ILE A 56 -6.51 0.58 15.12
C ILE A 56 -8.01 0.27 15.07
N VAL A 57 -8.37 -1.01 14.98
CA VAL A 57 -9.75 -1.47 15.12
C VAL A 57 -9.81 -2.19 16.46
N TRP A 58 -10.49 -1.58 17.44
CA TRP A 58 -10.83 -2.24 18.69
C TRP A 58 -12.01 -3.17 18.42
N ASP A 59 -11.84 -4.46 18.65
CA ASP A 59 -12.92 -5.46 18.61
C ASP A 59 -13.56 -5.49 20.00
N ASP A 60 -14.68 -4.77 20.17
CA ASP A 60 -15.47 -4.63 21.42
C ASP A 60 -16.19 -5.95 21.81
N ARG A 61 -15.49 -7.08 21.76
CA ARG A 61 -16.01 -8.40 22.22
C ARG A 61 -15.60 -8.76 23.65
N SER A 62 -15.11 -7.80 24.44
CA SER A 62 -14.72 -8.03 25.84
C SER A 62 -15.86 -7.87 26.86
N GLY A 63 -17.12 -7.73 26.42
CA GLY A 63 -18.27 -7.49 27.31
C GLY A 63 -19.51 -8.36 27.08
N GLN A 64 -19.41 -9.50 26.37
CA GLN A 64 -20.56 -10.39 26.10
C GLN A 64 -20.58 -11.67 26.95
N HIS A 65 -19.81 -11.72 28.03
CA HIS A 65 -19.87 -12.77 29.05
C HIS A 65 -20.08 -12.14 30.43
N GLU A 66 -21.21 -11.45 30.60
CA GLU A 66 -21.83 -11.19 31.92
C GLU A 66 -23.19 -11.89 31.97
#